data_AF-A0A8S3CYJ6-F1
#
_entry.id   AF-A0A8S3CYJ6-F1
#
_cell.length_a   1.000
_cell.length_b   1.000
_cell.length_c   1.000
_cell.angle_alpha   90.00
_cell.angle_beta   90.00
_cell.angle_gamma   90.00
#
_symmetry.space_group_name_H-M   'P 1'
#
loop_
_entity.id
_entity.type
_entity.pdbx_description
1 polymer ?
#
loop_
_entity_poly.entity_id
_entity_poly.type
_entity_poly.pdbx_seq_one_letter_code
_entity_poly.pdbx_strand_id
1 'polypeptide(L)' 'KLICPNSQECLSPNIHTIEPLLLPLNGGTLVTIKGKNFDLCNLSIRLADVPCHLVQEESSNNR' A
#
# COMPACT_ATOMS: atom_id res chain seq x y z
N LYS A 1 1.94 -1.48 -18.65
CA LYS A 1 1.21 -2.66 -18.13
C LYS A 1 2.20 -3.47 -17.32
N LEU A 2 2.04 -3.52 -16.00
CA LEU A 2 2.93 -4.28 -15.12
C LEU A 2 2.54 -5.76 -15.25
N ILE A 3 3.48 -6.62 -15.61
CA ILE A 3 3.25 -8.07 -15.74
C ILE A 3 3.56 -8.71 -14.40
N CYS A 4 2.59 -9.41 -13.83
CA CYS A 4 2.76 -10.18 -12.60
C CYS A 4 3.12 -11.64 -12.93
N PRO A 5 3.90 -12.33 -12.06
CA PRO A 5 4.49 -13.64 -12.34
C PRO A 5 3.48 -14.76 -12.65
N ASN A 6 2.18 -14.55 -12.40
CA ASN A 6 1.09 -15.49 -12.69
C ASN A 6 0.35 -15.20 -14.01
N SER A 7 0.90 -14.36 -14.90
CA SER A 7 0.25 -13.94 -16.15
C SER A 7 -1.08 -13.17 -15.97
N GLN A 8 -1.39 -12.68 -14.77
CA GLN A 8 -2.49 -11.73 -14.56
C GLN A 8 -2.04 -10.30 -14.88
N GLU A 9 -2.97 -9.52 -15.40
CA GLU A 9 -2.81 -8.08 -15.48
C GLU A 9 -2.82 -7.50 -14.07
N CYS A 10 -1.71 -6.90 -13.66
CA CYS A 10 -1.69 -6.18 -12.40
C CYS A 10 -2.32 -4.80 -12.60
N LEU A 11 -3.42 -4.57 -11.88
CA LEU A 11 -4.09 -3.29 -11.83
C LEU A 11 -3.19 -2.26 -11.13
N SER A 12 -3.32 -0.99 -11.50
CA SER A 12 -2.56 0.06 -10.82
C SER A 12 -3.13 0.30 -9.42
N PRO A 13 -2.27 0.47 -8.40
CA PRO A 13 -2.72 0.76 -7.04
C PRO A 13 -3.45 2.10 -7.03
N ASN A 14 -4.57 2.16 -6.29
CA ASN A 14 -5.34 3.38 -6.12
C ASN A 14 -5.51 3.68 -4.63
N ILE A 15 -4.91 4.78 -4.18
CA ILE A 15 -4.97 5.22 -2.78
C ILE A 15 -6.21 6.09 -2.60
N HIS A 16 -7.03 5.77 -1.60
CA HIS A 16 -8.17 6.60 -1.21
C HIS A 16 -7.85 7.48 -0.01
N THR A 17 -7.34 6.88 1.07
CA THR A 17 -7.04 7.60 2.32
C THR A 17 -5.79 7.09 2.99
N ILE A 18 -5.18 7.95 3.81
CA ILE A 18 -4.01 7.65 4.64
C ILE A 18 -4.31 8.19 6.04
N GLU A 19 -4.15 7.36 7.06
CA GLU A 19 -4.43 7.70 8.45
C GLU A 19 -3.27 7.27 9.37
N PRO A 20 -2.77 8.12 10.29
CA PRO A 20 -3.13 9.54 10.43
C PRO A 20 -2.48 10.42 9.36
N LEU A 21 -3.11 11.56 9.06
CA LEU A 21 -2.60 12.55 8.07
C LEU A 21 -1.39 13.34 8.57
N LEU A 22 -1.30 13.53 9.89
CA LEU A 22 -0.20 14.24 10.53
C LEU A 22 0.74 13.22 11.17
N LEU A 23 2.00 13.27 10.76
CA LEU A 23 3.02 12.32 11.15
C LEU A 23 4.24 13.08 11.69
N PRO A 24 4.89 12.57 12.74
CA PRO A 24 6.16 13.11 13.20
C PRO A 24 7.25 12.87 12.15
N LEU A 25 8.13 13.86 11.96
CA LEU A 25 9.25 13.78 11.01
C LEU A 25 10.26 12.68 11.38
N ASN A 26 10.32 12.29 12.66
CA ASN A 26 11.27 11.29 13.15
C ASN A 26 10.86 9.85 12.79
N GLY A 27 9.71 9.64 12.15
CA GLY A 27 9.22 8.32 11.77
C GLY A 27 8.67 7.50 12.96
N GLY A 28 8.76 6.17 12.87
CA GLY A 28 8.29 5.25 13.92
C GLY A 28 6.77 5.21 14.10
N THR A 29 6.01 5.79 13.16
CA THR A 29 4.54 5.86 13.25
C THR A 29 3.91 4.82 12.34
N LEU A 30 2.92 4.10 12.89
CA LEU A 30 2.08 3.21 12.10
C LEU A 30 1.09 4.03 11.29
N VAL A 31 1.03 3.73 9.99
CA VAL A 31 0.12 4.37 9.04
C VAL A 31 -0.75 3.32 8.38
N THR A 32 -2.02 3.66 8.21
CA THR A 32 -3.00 2.85 7.50
C THR A 32 -3.30 3.52 6.18
N ILE A 33 -2.97 2.84 5.09
CA ILE A 33 -3.31 3.26 3.72
C ILE A 33 -4.51 2.44 3.28
N LYS A 34 -5.62 3.10 2.95
CA LYS A 34 -6.83 2.46 2.41
C LYS A 34 -6.92 2.74 0.92
N GLY A 35 -7.26 1.71 0.14
CA GLY A 35 -7.28 1.81 -1.31
C GLY A 35 -7.73 0.53 -1.98
N LYS A 36 -7.40 0.41 -3.27
CA LYS A 36 -7.67 -0.76 -4.11
C LYS A 36 -6.41 -1.19 -4.84
N ASN A 37 -6.39 -2.46 -5.23
CA ASN A 37 -5.32 -3.06 -6.03
C ASN A 37 -3.95 -2.98 -5.32
N PHE A 38 -3.94 -3.21 -4.00
CA PHE A 38 -2.70 -3.29 -3.20
C PHE A 38 -2.13 -4.71 -3.14
N ASP A 39 -2.91 -5.68 -3.61
CA ASP A 39 -2.59 -7.08 -3.87
C ASP A 39 -1.63 -7.23 -5.07
N LEU A 40 -0.53 -6.48 -5.04
CA LEU A 40 0.50 -6.46 -6.07
C LEU A 40 1.62 -7.43 -5.73
N CYS A 41 2.13 -8.16 -6.73
CA CYS A 41 3.22 -9.11 -6.54
C CYS A 41 4.54 -8.47 -6.06
N ASN A 42 4.71 -7.15 -6.24
CA ASN A 42 5.87 -6.42 -5.74
C ASN A 42 5.41 -5.06 -5.21
N LEU A 43 4.88 -5.06 -3.98
CA LEU A 43 4.42 -3.86 -3.31
C LEU A 43 5.60 -3.12 -2.66
N SER A 44 5.88 -1.91 -3.14
CA SER A 44 6.80 -0.98 -2.50
C SER A 44 6.04 0.21 -1.92
N ILE A 45 6.20 0.46 -0.62
CA ILE A 45 5.52 1.57 0.07
C ILE A 45 6.57 2.61 0.45
N ARG A 46 6.34 3.86 0.03
CA ARG A 46 7.14 5.02 0.43
C ARG A 46 6.18 6.15 0.80
N LEU A 47 6.42 6.80 1.94
CA LEU A 47 5.78 8.08 2.25
C LEU A 47 6.81 9.19 2.01
N ALA A 48 6.49 10.06 1.05
CA ALA A 48 7.49 10.93 0.43
C ALA A 48 8.70 10.10 -0.03
N ASP A 49 9.90 10.36 0.51
CA ASP A 49 11.11 9.61 0.17
C ASP A 49 11.54 8.56 1.20
N VAL A 50 10.74 8.36 2.25
CA VAL A 50 11.04 7.42 3.32
C VAL A 50 10.42 6.05 2.99
N PRO A 51 11.20 4.96 2.95
CA PRO A 51 10.66 3.60 2.77
C PRO A 51 9.88 3.17 4.01
N CYS A 52 8.76 2.50 3.79
CA CYS A 52 7.92 1.96 4.86
C CYS A 52 7.83 0.44 4.76
N HIS A 53 7.76 -0.21 5.91
CA HIS A 53 7.56 -1.65 6.01
C HIS A 53 6.07 -1.95 6.15
N LEU A 54 5.57 -2.86 5.33
CA LEU A 54 4.22 -3.40 5.50
C LEU A 54 4.16 -4.19 6.80
N VAL A 55 3.30 -3.77 7.73
CA VAL A 55 3.10 -4.46 9.02
C VAL A 55 1.96 -5.47 8.93
N GLN A 56 0.85 -5.06 8.31
CA GLN A 56 -0.32 -5.89 8.13
C GLN A 56 -1.07 -5.46 6.86
N GLU A 57 -1.58 -6.44 6.13
CA GLU A 57 -2.55 -6.23 5.07
C GLU A 57 -3.92 -6.70 5.56
N GLU A 58 -4.93 -5.86 5.41
CA GLU A 58 -6.32 -6.24 5.64
C GLU A 58 -7.09 -6.12 4.32
N SER A 59 -7.38 -7.27 3.72
CA SER A 59 -8.29 -7.35 2.58
C SER A 59 -9.73 -7.52 3.10
N SER A 60 -10.56 -6.50 2.93
CA SER A 60 -12.02 -6.64 3.08
C SER A 60 -12.57 -7.48 1.94
N ASN A 61 -12.45 -8.80 2.05
CA ASN A 61 -13.11 -9.73 1.13
C ASN A 61 -14.57 -9.86 1.55
N ASN A 62 -15.40 -8.89 1.16
CA ASN A 62 -16.84 -9.06 1.28
C ASN A 62 -17.30 -9.90 0.08
N ARG A 63 -17.29 -11.22 0.26
CA ARG A 63 -17.85 -12.18 -0.70
C ARG A 63 -19.37 -12.13 -0.64
#